data_AF-A0A967SYK3-F1
#
_entry.id   AF-A0A967SYK3-F1
#
_cell.length_a   1.000
_cell.length_b   1.000
_cell.length_c   1.000
_cell.angle_alpha   90.00
_cell.angle_beta   90.00
_cell.angle_gamma   90.00
#
_symmetry.space_group_name_H-M   'P 1'
#
loop_
_entity.id
_entity.type
_entity.pdbx_description
1 polymer ?
#
loop_
_entity_poly.entity_id
_entity_poly.type
_entity_poly.pdbx_seq_one_letter_code
_entity_poly.pdbx_strand_id
1 'polypeptide(L)' 'EMAVGDALRGAKMFERVGVPVVGVIENMSAFVCPHCGKRSEVFQAGGGARLAEELDVPLLGQIPLQAGLTGAADE' A
#
# COMPACT_ATOMS: atom_id res chain seq x y z
N GLU A 1 6.87 -10.06 -2.09
CA GLU A 1 5.90 -11.07 -2.57
C GLU A 1 4.78 -11.39 -1.57
N MET A 2 5.07 -11.76 -0.31
CA MET A 2 4.01 -12.16 0.65
C MET A 2 2.88 -11.11 0.84
N ALA A 3 3.22 -9.84 1.02
CA ALA A 3 2.23 -8.77 1.26
C ALA A 3 1.22 -8.58 0.12
N VAL A 4 1.68 -8.70 -1.15
CA VAL A 4 0.78 -8.58 -2.32
C VAL A 4 -0.14 -9.80 -2.41
N GLY A 5 0.37 -10.99 -2.12
CA GLY A 5 -0.42 -12.22 -2.09
C GLY A 5 -1.52 -12.19 -1.02
N ASP A 6 -1.24 -11.60 0.16
CA ASP A 6 -2.24 -11.42 1.21
C ASP A 6 -3.34 -10.44 0.80
N ALA A 7 -2.97 -9.31 0.20
CA ALA A 7 -3.92 -8.32 -0.28
C ALA A 7 -4.81 -8.88 -1.40
N LEU A 8 -4.25 -9.66 -2.34
CA LEU A 8 -5.02 -10.36 -3.37
C LEU A 8 -6.01 -11.36 -2.77
N ARG A 9 -5.59 -12.14 -1.77
CA ARG A 9 -6.48 -13.07 -1.06
C ARG A 9 -7.61 -12.32 -0.36
N GLY A 10 -7.31 -11.19 0.29
CA GLY A 10 -8.32 -10.34 0.93
C GLY A 10 -9.34 -9.79 -0.08
N ALA A 11 -8.87 -9.25 -1.20
CA ALA A 11 -9.76 -8.75 -2.27
C ALA A 11 -10.72 -9.83 -2.79
N LYS A 12 -10.21 -11.05 -3.04
CA LYS A 12 -11.04 -12.19 -3.43
C LYS A 12 -12.05 -12.62 -2.36
N MET A 13 -11.77 -12.38 -1.08
CA MET A 13 -12.76 -12.61 -0.02
C MET A 13 -13.91 -11.61 -0.07
N PHE A 14 -13.61 -10.32 -0.30
CA PHE A 14 -14.64 -9.28 -0.46
C PHE A 14 -15.57 -9.56 -1.64
N GLU A 15 -15.00 -10.02 -2.77
CA GLU A 15 -15.77 -10.46 -3.94
C GLU A 15 -16.77 -11.58 -3.59
N ARG A 16 -16.34 -12.58 -2.80
CA ARG A 16 -17.20 -13.71 -2.37
C ARG A 16 -18.38 -13.31 -1.51
N VAL A 17 -18.26 -12.21 -0.75
CA VAL A 17 -19.34 -11.70 0.11
C VAL A 17 -20.11 -10.54 -0.54
N GLY A 18 -19.86 -10.26 -1.82
CA GLY A 18 -20.56 -9.22 -2.57
C GLY A 18 -20.21 -7.79 -2.16
N VAL A 19 -19.04 -7.59 -1.53
CA VAL A 19 -18.56 -6.26 -1.13
C VAL A 19 -17.58 -5.76 -2.19
N PRO A 20 -17.82 -4.59 -2.82
CA PRO A 20 -16.94 -4.07 -3.86
C PRO A 20 -15.62 -3.55 -3.28
N VAL A 21 -14.51 -3.88 -3.93
CA VAL A 21 -13.21 -3.27 -3.67
C VAL A 21 -13.13 -1.96 -4.45
N VAL A 22 -12.93 -0.84 -3.75
CA VAL A 22 -12.92 0.51 -4.37
C VAL A 22 -11.56 0.93 -4.90
N GLY A 23 -10.49 0.26 -4.51
CA GLY A 23 -9.13 0.57 -4.92
C GLY A 23 -8.07 0.01 -3.98
N VAL A 24 -6.81 0.22 -4.36
CA VAL A 24 -5.63 -0.22 -3.62
C VAL A 24 -4.86 1.00 -3.08
N ILE A 25 -4.33 0.90 -1.86
CA ILE A 25 -3.37 1.86 -1.31
C ILE A 25 -2.08 1.10 -1.01
N GLU A 26 -0.94 1.60 -1.47
CA GLU A 26 0.37 1.04 -1.15
C GLU A 26 0.96 1.76 0.05
N ASN A 27 0.91 1.13 1.22
CA ASN A 27 1.53 1.66 2.44
C ASN A 27 3.06 1.43 2.43
N MET A 28 3.79 2.32 3.11
CA MET A 28 5.26 2.30 3.24
C MET A 28 6.00 2.31 1.88
N SER A 29 5.43 2.98 0.88
CA SER A 29 5.91 2.94 -0.52
C SER A 29 7.32 3.51 -0.74
N ALA A 30 7.78 4.35 0.18
CA ALA A 30 9.11 4.94 0.18
C ALA A 30 9.41 5.54 1.55
N PHE A 31 10.67 5.73 1.90
CA PHE A 31 11.08 6.57 3.02
C PHE A 31 11.51 7.94 2.51
N VAL A 32 11.01 9.00 3.15
CA VAL A 32 11.45 10.37 2.86
C VAL A 32 12.35 10.82 4.00
N CYS A 33 13.64 11.04 3.69
CA CYS A 33 14.60 11.47 4.69
C CYS A 33 14.20 12.84 5.28
N PRO A 34 14.00 12.96 6.61
CA PRO A 34 13.56 14.21 7.21
C PRO A 34 14.65 15.30 7.20
N HIS A 35 15.92 14.92 6.97
CA HIS A 35 17.05 15.85 6.97
C HIS A 35 17.36 16.44 5.59
N CYS A 36 17.11 15.70 4.51
CA CYS A 36 17.48 16.12 3.15
C CYS A 36 16.36 15.99 2.11
N GLY A 37 15.17 15.51 2.49
CA GLY A 37 14.03 15.33 1.59
C GLY A 37 14.18 14.21 0.56
N LYS A 38 15.30 13.48 0.55
CA LYS A 38 15.53 12.40 -0.41
C LYS A 38 14.53 11.26 -0.20
N ARG A 39 13.85 10.88 -1.28
CA ARG A 39 13.01 9.68 -1.36
C ARG A 39 13.89 8.47 -1.61
N SER A 40 13.75 7.44 -0.77
CA SER A 40 14.45 6.16 -0.88
C SER A 40 13.44 5.02 -0.85
N GLU A 41 13.56 4.08 -1.78
CA GLU A 41 12.74 2.86 -1.79
C GLU A 41 13.39 1.86 -0.83
N VAL A 42 12.91 1.84 0.42
CA VAL A 42 13.45 0.98 1.48
C VAL A 42 12.99 -0.47 1.29
N PHE A 43 11.81 -0.65 0.71
CA PHE A 43 11.24 -1.94 0.32
C PHE A 43 11.10 -2.01 -1.21
N GLN A 44 10.79 -3.20 -1.73
CA GLN A 44 10.41 -3.34 -3.14
C GLN A 44 9.13 -2.52 -3.41
N ALA A 45 9.20 -1.61 -4.38
CA ALA A 45 8.10 -0.73 -4.76
C ALA A 45 7.25 -1.31 -5.91
N GLY A 46 6.05 -0.75 -6.08
CA GLY A 46 5.15 -1.02 -7.20
C GLY A 46 4.37 -2.32 -7.06
N GLY A 47 4.28 -2.87 -5.85
CA GLY A 47 3.42 -4.01 -5.56
C GLY A 47 1.95 -3.63 -5.58
N GLY A 48 1.63 -2.44 -5.07
CA GLY A 48 0.26 -1.91 -5.08
C GLY A 48 -0.25 -1.59 -6.47
N ALA A 49 0.60 -1.00 -7.33
CA ALA A 49 0.25 -0.73 -8.73
C ALA A 49 -0.09 -2.01 -9.50
N ARG A 50 0.76 -3.04 -9.39
CA ARG A 50 0.52 -4.35 -10.01
C ARG A 50 -0.75 -5.02 -9.51
N LEU A 51 -1.03 -4.94 -8.20
CA LEU A 51 -2.24 -5.50 -7.63
C LEU A 51 -3.50 -4.75 -8.10
N ALA A 52 -3.43 -3.42 -8.20
CA ALA A 52 -4.51 -2.59 -8.69
C ALA A 52 -4.88 -2.97 -10.14
N GLU A 53 -3.87 -3.19 -11.00
CA GLU A 53 -4.04 -3.71 -12.35
C GLU A 53 -4.66 -5.12 -12.36
N GLU A 54 -4.18 -6.04 -11.52
CA GLU A 54 -4.71 -7.41 -11.45
C GLU A 54 -6.18 -7.47 -10.99
N LEU A 55 -6.58 -6.55 -10.12
CA LEU A 55 -7.94 -6.46 -9.58
C LEU A 55 -8.88 -5.57 -10.41
N ASP A 56 -8.39 -4.91 -11.46
CA ASP A 56 -9.13 -3.91 -12.25
C ASP A 56 -9.76 -2.79 -11.40
N VAL A 57 -8.98 -2.26 -10.45
CA VAL A 57 -9.38 -1.17 -9.55
C VAL A 57 -8.31 -0.07 -9.52
N PRO A 58 -8.64 1.18 -9.17
CA PRO A 58 -7.64 2.24 -9.13
C PRO A 58 -6.62 2.04 -8.00
N LEU A 59 -5.36 2.39 -8.27
CA LEU A 59 -4.40 2.70 -7.20
C LEU A 59 -4.75 4.10 -6.65
N LEU A 60 -5.32 4.14 -5.45
CA LEU A 60 -5.79 5.36 -4.80
C LEU A 60 -4.64 6.21 -4.26
N GLY A 61 -3.51 5.59 -3.95
CA GLY A 61 -2.34 6.32 -3.49
C GLY A 61 -1.22 5.44 -2.99
N GLN A 62 -0.09 6.09 -2.74
CA GLN A 62 1.10 5.50 -2.17
C GLN A 62 1.51 6.34 -0.96
N ILE A 63 1.54 5.73 0.22
CA ILE A 63 1.82 6.42 1.48
C ILE A 63 3.27 6.13 1.87
N PRO A 64 4.15 7.15 1.95
CA PRO A 64 5.52 6.94 2.37
C PRO A 64 5.63 6.64 3.88
N LEU A 65 6.67 5.91 4.26
CA LEU A 65 7.12 5.77 5.62
C LEU A 65 7.65 7.13 6.11
N GLN A 66 6.99 7.71 7.11
CA GLN A 66 7.35 8.98 7.73
C GLN A 66 7.77 8.75 9.18
N ALA A 67 8.91 9.32 9.57
CA ALA A 67 9.34 9.31 10.97
C ALA A 67 8.31 10.07 11.83
N GLY A 68 7.90 9.47 12.95
CA GLY A 68 6.92 10.05 13.88
C GLY A 68 5.45 9.67 13.63
N LEU A 69 5.11 9.05 12.49
CA LEU A 69 3.73 8.63 12.21
C LEU A 69 3.21 7.60 13.22
N THR A 70 4.07 6.69 13.69
CA THR A 70 3.69 5.68 14.70
C THR A 70 3.22 6.32 16.00
N GLY A 71 3.88 7.39 16.46
CA GLY A 71 3.46 8.10 17.67
C GLY A 71 2.07 8.70 17.56
N ALA A 72 1.62 9.07 16.36
CA ALA A 72 0.27 9.59 16.13
C ALA A 72 -0.77 8.49 15.86
N ALA A 73 -0.35 7.25 15.59
CA ALA A 73 -1.23 6.13 15.25
C ALA A 73 -1.42 5.15 16.42
N ASP A 74 -0.46 5.07 17.34
CA ASP A 74 -0.50 4.23 18.54
C ASP A 74 -1.12 4.96 19.76
N GLU A 75 -1.42 6.26 19.63
CA GLU A 75 -2.13 7.09 20.60
C GLU A 75 -3.62 7.22 20.22
#